data_AF-A0A940C457-F1
#
_entry.id   AF-A0A940C457-F1
#
_cell.length_a   1.000
_cell.length_b   1.000
_cell.length_c   1.000
_cell.angle_alpha   90.00
_cell.angle_beta   90.00
_cell.angle_gamma   90.00
#
_symmetry.space_group_name_H-M   'P 1'
#
loop_
_entity.id
_entity.type
_entity.pdbx_description
1 polymer ?
#
loop_
_entity_poly.entity_id
_entity_poly.type
_entity_poly.pdbx_seq_one_letter_code
_entity_poly.pdbx_strand_id
1 'polypeptide(L)'
;MKNKKNISLWEAYLTREIGIEFKACLYFFAILFYYCVYRMACGVFDASIIHMAELILTCYVICYLQVYLFGNFDEADKLRGREIAGMIVCTVLYTAVSYIGKWFDRKIPVTLGFVAYILFMYICVVLIYRTKRKIDDKKLNEDLKIFQADHKK
;
A
#
# COMPACT_ATOMS: atom_id res chain seq x y z
N MET A 1 0.89 -9.12 -37.83
CA MET A 1 0.64 -7.95 -36.95
C MET A 1 -0.85 -7.64 -36.89
N LYS A 2 -1.54 -7.97 -35.80
CA LYS A 2 -2.74 -7.31 -35.23
C LYS A 2 -3.47 -8.29 -34.31
N ASN A 3 -3.08 -8.29 -33.03
CA ASN A 3 -3.99 -8.55 -31.92
C ASN A 3 -3.33 -8.03 -30.64
N LYS A 4 -3.12 -6.71 -30.57
CA LYS A 4 -3.11 -6.04 -29.27
C LYS A 4 -4.55 -6.18 -28.79
N LYS A 5 -4.85 -7.21 -27.98
CA LYS A 5 -6.07 -7.26 -27.17
C LYS A 5 -6.04 -5.96 -26.37
N ASN A 6 -6.80 -4.97 -26.80
CA ASN A 6 -7.03 -3.78 -25.99
C ASN A 6 -7.73 -4.31 -24.74
N ILE A 7 -7.00 -4.37 -23.63
CA ILE A 7 -7.60 -4.58 -22.30
C ILE A 7 -8.79 -3.65 -22.24
N SER A 8 -9.99 -4.17 -21.99
CA SER A 8 -11.17 -3.32 -22.00
C SER A 8 -11.01 -2.25 -20.91
N LEU A 9 -11.53 -1.04 -21.13
CA LEU A 9 -11.47 0.03 -20.11
C LEU A 9 -12.01 -0.46 -18.75
N TRP A 10 -12.96 -1.39 -18.78
CA TRP A 10 -13.50 -2.08 -17.63
C TRP A 10 -12.48 -2.97 -16.91
N GLU A 11 -11.74 -3.81 -17.63
CA GLU A 11 -10.71 -4.70 -17.04
C GLU A 11 -9.55 -3.91 -16.44
N ALA A 12 -9.15 -2.81 -17.09
CA ALA A 12 -8.12 -1.91 -16.58
C ALA A 12 -8.59 -1.19 -15.30
N TYR A 13 -9.86 -0.75 -15.28
CA TYR A 13 -10.48 -0.17 -14.08
C TYR A 13 -10.54 -1.18 -12.94
N LEU A 14 -11.05 -2.39 -13.21
CA LEU A 14 -11.24 -3.44 -12.20
C LEU A 14 -9.92 -3.87 -11.57
N THR A 15 -8.86 -4.00 -12.39
CA THR A 15 -7.52 -4.35 -11.91
C THR A 15 -6.96 -3.28 -10.98
N ARG A 16 -7.21 -2.00 -11.30
CA ARG A 16 -6.79 -0.87 -10.46
C ARG A 16 -7.56 -0.84 -9.14
N GLU A 17 -8.87 -1.06 -9.19
CA GLU A 17 -9.72 -1.08 -8.00
C GLU A 17 -9.31 -2.19 -7.05
N ILE A 18 -9.12 -3.42 -7.56
CA ILE A 18 -8.61 -4.55 -6.79
C ILE A 18 -7.25 -4.20 -6.14
N GLY A 19 -6.37 -3.52 -6.87
CA GLY A 19 -5.10 -3.07 -6.33
C GLY A 19 -5.25 -2.08 -5.16
N ILE A 20 -6.21 -1.16 -5.24
CA ILE A 20 -6.54 -0.21 -4.16
C ILE A 20 -7.06 -0.97 -2.93
N GLU A 21 -8.00 -1.90 -3.13
CA GLU A 21 -8.61 -2.71 -2.05
C GLU A 21 -7.54 -3.49 -1.26
N PHE A 22 -6.63 -4.17 -1.96
CA PHE A 22 -5.55 -4.92 -1.31
C PHE A 22 -4.62 -4.00 -0.52
N LYS A 23 -4.28 -2.82 -1.04
CA LYS A 23 -3.43 -1.84 -0.33
C LYS A 23 -4.11 -1.27 0.89
N ALA A 24 -5.38 -0.88 0.75
CA ALA A 24 -6.17 -0.34 1.87
C ALA A 24 -6.25 -1.34 3.01
N CYS A 25 -6.54 -2.62 2.70
CA CYS A 25 -6.54 -3.69 3.69
C CYS A 25 -5.16 -3.87 4.35
N LEU A 26 -4.07 -3.92 3.56
CA LEU A 26 -2.72 -4.15 4.08
C LEU A 26 -2.27 -3.01 5.00
N TYR A 27 -2.51 -1.75 4.61
CA TYR A 27 -2.21 -0.60 5.45
C TYR A 27 -3.10 -0.54 6.70
N PHE A 28 -4.40 -0.84 6.56
CA PHE A 28 -5.30 -0.94 7.70
C PHE A 28 -4.80 -1.94 8.74
N PHE A 29 -4.46 -3.17 8.33
CA PHE A 29 -3.95 -4.18 9.26
C PHE A 29 -2.64 -3.77 9.92
N ALA A 30 -1.71 -3.17 9.17
CA ALA A 30 -0.45 -2.70 9.72
C ALA A 30 -0.66 -1.59 10.77
N ILE A 31 -1.49 -0.59 10.45
CA ILE A 31 -1.77 0.52 11.37
C ILE A 31 -2.58 0.03 12.57
N LEU A 32 -3.55 -0.85 12.37
CA LEU A 32 -4.33 -1.48 13.44
C LEU A 32 -3.41 -2.26 14.39
N PHE A 33 -2.45 -3.01 13.85
CA PHE A 33 -1.46 -3.72 14.66
C PHE A 33 -0.67 -2.74 15.55
N TYR A 34 -0.16 -1.65 14.98
CA TYR A 34 0.53 -0.61 15.76
C TYR A 34 -0.36 -0.03 16.87
N TYR A 35 -1.63 0.26 16.54
CA TYR A 35 -2.62 0.76 17.50
C TYR A 35 -2.87 -0.24 18.64
N CYS A 36 -3.06 -1.52 18.33
CA CYS A 36 -3.22 -2.56 19.34
C CYS A 36 -1.99 -2.71 20.25
N VAL A 37 -0.78 -2.65 19.68
CA VAL A 37 0.47 -2.68 20.46
C VAL A 37 0.56 -1.48 21.40
N TYR A 38 0.20 -0.28 20.94
CA TYR A 38 0.13 0.91 21.79
C TYR A 38 -0.86 0.75 22.95
N ARG A 39 -2.08 0.28 22.67
CA ARG A 39 -3.12 0.06 23.68
C ARG A 39 -2.67 -0.96 24.73
N MET A 40 -2.09 -2.07 24.28
CA MET A 40 -1.52 -3.10 25.14
C MET A 40 -0.39 -2.55 26.02
N ALA A 41 0.51 -1.72 25.48
CA ALA A 41 1.57 -1.08 26.25
C ALA A 41 1.03 -0.10 27.32
N CYS A 42 -0.16 0.46 27.12
CA CYS A 42 -0.86 1.27 28.11
C CYS A 42 -1.72 0.44 29.09
N GLY A 43 -1.68 -0.89 29.01
CA GLY A 43 -2.46 -1.80 29.87
C GLY A 43 -3.94 -1.91 29.47
N VAL A 44 -4.33 -1.43 28.29
CA VAL A 44 -5.71 -1.49 27.79
C VAL A 44 -5.80 -2.54 26.70
N PHE A 45 -6.60 -3.58 26.93
CA PHE A 45 -6.78 -4.69 25.99
C PHE A 45 -8.01 -4.54 25.09
N ASP A 46 -8.79 -3.48 25.29
CA ASP A 46 -9.93 -3.14 24.45
C ASP A 46 -9.53 -2.14 23.36
N ALA A 47 -10.00 -2.39 22.14
CA ALA A 47 -9.87 -1.49 21.01
C ALA A 47 -11.24 -0.89 20.66
N SER A 48 -11.33 0.44 20.65
CA SER A 48 -12.56 1.15 20.31
C SER A 48 -12.98 0.88 18.85
N ILE A 49 -14.22 0.45 18.66
CA ILE A 49 -14.81 0.21 17.33
C ILE A 49 -14.81 1.49 16.48
N ILE A 50 -15.04 2.66 17.11
CA ILE A 50 -15.00 3.96 16.43
C ILE A 50 -13.61 4.21 15.83
N HIS A 51 -12.55 3.92 16.59
CA HIS A 51 -11.18 4.09 16.10
C HIS A 51 -10.88 3.14 14.93
N MET A 52 -11.39 1.91 14.97
CA MET A 52 -11.26 0.97 13.84
C MET A 52 -11.99 1.47 12.59
N ALA A 53 -13.19 2.05 12.75
CA ALA A 53 -13.95 2.64 11.65
C ALA A 53 -13.23 3.85 11.04
N GLU A 54 -12.68 4.74 11.87
CA GLU A 54 -11.86 5.86 11.40
C GLU A 54 -10.59 5.36 10.68
N LEU A 55 -9.94 4.33 11.22
CA LEU A 55 -8.75 3.71 10.64
C LEU A 55 -8.98 3.17 9.23
N ILE A 56 -10.01 2.35 9.05
CA ILE A 56 -10.31 1.75 7.75
C ILE A 56 -10.70 2.83 6.74
N LEU A 57 -11.56 3.79 7.12
CA LEU A 57 -11.95 4.91 6.25
C LEU A 57 -10.73 5.75 5.84
N THR A 58 -9.84 6.04 6.77
CA THR A 58 -8.61 6.79 6.51
C THR A 58 -7.71 6.04 5.54
N CYS A 59 -7.56 4.73 5.70
CA CYS A 59 -6.77 3.91 4.79
C CYS A 59 -7.34 3.91 3.38
N TYR A 60 -8.66 3.80 3.23
CA TYR A 60 -9.30 3.91 1.93
C TYR A 60 -9.05 5.27 1.29
N VAL A 61 -9.40 6.36 1.98
CA VAL A 61 -9.24 7.72 1.45
C VAL A 61 -7.79 7.99 1.03
N ILE A 62 -6.81 7.62 1.86
CA ILE A 62 -5.41 7.83 1.54
C ILE A 62 -4.95 6.93 0.38
N CYS A 63 -5.38 5.66 0.31
CA CYS A 63 -5.08 4.80 -0.83
C CYS A 63 -5.67 5.34 -2.15
N TYR A 64 -6.89 5.85 -2.13
CA TYR A 64 -7.49 6.51 -3.30
C TYR A 64 -6.67 7.74 -3.68
N LEU A 65 -6.34 8.62 -2.73
CA LEU A 65 -5.49 9.79 -3.00
C LEU A 65 -4.11 9.38 -3.56
N GLN A 66 -3.49 8.38 -2.97
CA GLN A 66 -2.21 7.82 -3.41
C GLN A 66 -2.27 7.35 -4.87
N VAL A 67 -3.24 6.51 -5.20
CA VAL A 67 -3.35 5.91 -6.55
C VAL A 67 -3.80 6.92 -7.60
N TYR A 68 -4.69 7.87 -7.27
CA TYR A 68 -5.21 8.84 -8.24
C TYR A 68 -4.33 10.09 -8.42
N LEU A 69 -3.72 10.64 -7.35
CA LEU A 69 -2.86 11.83 -7.44
C LEU A 69 -1.41 11.47 -7.79
N PHE A 70 -0.84 10.50 -7.09
CA PHE A 70 0.58 10.17 -7.22
C PHE A 70 0.83 9.00 -8.17
N GLY A 71 -0.21 8.26 -8.55
CA GLY A 71 -0.09 7.03 -9.33
C GLY A 71 0.32 5.84 -8.44
N ASN A 72 0.39 4.65 -9.02
CA ASN A 72 0.75 3.43 -8.30
C ASN A 72 2.26 3.39 -7.99
N PHE A 73 2.71 4.21 -7.03
CA PHE A 73 4.13 4.37 -6.76
C PHE A 73 4.81 3.10 -6.24
N ASP A 74 4.08 2.22 -5.54
CA ASP A 74 4.62 0.92 -5.10
C ASP A 74 4.99 0.00 -6.27
N GLU A 75 4.34 0.19 -7.42
CA GLU A 75 4.60 -0.55 -8.66
C GLU A 75 5.58 0.17 -9.58
N ALA A 76 6.03 1.37 -9.22
CA ALA A 76 6.90 2.14 -10.10
C ALA A 76 8.31 1.53 -10.20
N ASP A 77 8.87 1.57 -11.39
CA ASP A 77 10.14 0.91 -11.74
C ASP A 77 11.36 1.64 -11.18
N LYS A 78 11.23 2.94 -10.93
CA LYS A 78 12.26 3.78 -10.33
C LYS A 78 11.60 4.69 -9.32
N LEU A 79 12.13 4.68 -8.07
CA LEU A 79 11.84 5.66 -7.01
C LEU A 79 12.07 7.08 -7.54
N ARG A 80 11.08 7.65 -8.20
CA ARG A 80 11.11 9.02 -8.72
C ARG A 80 10.71 9.98 -7.59
N GLY A 81 11.14 11.23 -7.67
CA GLY A 81 10.82 12.24 -6.65
C GLY A 81 9.31 12.39 -6.36
N ARG A 82 8.46 12.13 -7.35
CA ARG A 82 6.99 12.11 -7.21
C ARG A 82 6.48 11.03 -6.24
N GLU A 83 7.18 9.91 -6.14
CA GLU A 83 6.80 8.75 -5.33
C GLU A 83 7.25 8.93 -3.88
N ILE A 84 8.43 9.53 -3.70
CA ILE A 84 8.93 9.98 -2.41
C ILE A 84 8.01 11.09 -1.85
N ALA A 85 7.59 12.04 -2.69
CA ALA A 85 6.60 13.04 -2.31
C ALA A 85 5.27 12.40 -1.91
N GLY A 86 4.81 11.39 -2.66
CA GLY A 86 3.61 10.61 -2.33
C GLY A 86 3.68 9.94 -0.96
N MET A 87 4.80 9.25 -0.65
CA MET A 87 5.03 8.64 0.66
C MET A 87 4.99 9.69 1.78
N ILE A 88 5.71 10.81 1.62
CA ILE A 88 5.75 11.87 2.63
C ILE A 88 4.36 12.45 2.86
N VAL A 89 3.62 12.76 1.80
CA VAL A 89 2.26 13.31 1.90
C VAL A 89 1.32 12.32 2.59
N CYS A 90 1.36 11.04 2.23
CA CYS A 90 0.52 10.02 2.87
C CYS A 90 0.87 9.85 4.35
N THR A 91 2.16 9.83 4.71
CA THR A 91 2.60 9.78 6.12
C THR A 91 2.12 11.01 6.90
N VAL A 92 2.19 12.22 6.33
CA VAL A 92 1.67 13.44 6.96
C VAL A 92 0.15 13.34 7.16
N LEU A 93 -0.59 12.86 6.15
CA LEU A 93 -2.04 12.68 6.25
C LEU A 93 -2.42 11.66 7.35
N TYR A 94 -1.78 10.49 7.39
CA TYR A 94 -2.00 9.51 8.45
C TYR A 94 -1.71 10.09 9.84
N THR A 95 -0.64 10.87 9.96
CA THR A 95 -0.25 11.51 11.23
C THR A 95 -1.27 12.58 11.65
N ALA A 96 -1.73 13.40 10.70
CA ALA A 96 -2.72 14.44 10.96
C ALA A 96 -4.06 13.84 11.41
N VAL A 97 -4.53 12.80 10.71
CA VAL A 97 -5.79 12.12 11.07
C VAL A 97 -5.65 11.42 12.42
N SER A 98 -4.54 10.75 12.68
CA SER A 98 -4.26 10.12 13.98
C SER A 98 -4.27 11.14 15.13
N TYR A 99 -3.73 12.34 14.91
CA TYR A 99 -3.70 13.40 15.92
C TYR A 99 -5.09 14.02 16.18
N ILE A 100 -5.87 14.22 15.12
CA ILE A 100 -7.25 14.72 15.20
C ILE A 100 -8.16 13.69 15.86
N GLY A 101 -8.08 12.44 15.43
CA GLY A 101 -8.83 11.29 15.96
C GLY A 101 -8.37 10.84 17.36
N LYS A 102 -7.31 11.46 17.92
CA LYS A 102 -6.75 11.15 19.24
C LYS A 102 -6.38 9.67 19.42
N TRP A 103 -5.98 8.98 18.34
CA TRP A 103 -5.73 7.53 18.37
C TRP A 103 -4.64 7.11 19.37
N PHE A 104 -3.70 8.01 19.66
CA PHE A 104 -2.57 7.77 20.58
C PHE A 104 -2.55 8.75 21.77
N ASP A 105 -3.71 9.26 22.19
CA ASP A 105 -3.83 10.24 23.30
C ASP A 105 -2.96 11.50 23.12
N ARG A 106 -2.63 11.85 21.87
CA ARG A 106 -1.71 12.95 21.49
C ARG A 106 -0.31 12.84 22.10
N LYS A 107 0.12 11.64 22.50
CA LYS A 107 1.47 11.40 23.00
C LYS A 107 2.47 11.48 21.86
N ILE A 108 3.24 12.57 21.83
CA ILE A 108 4.32 12.84 20.87
C ILE A 108 5.26 11.63 20.64
N PRO A 109 5.76 10.90 21.65
CA PRO A 109 6.68 9.78 21.40
C PRO A 109 6.02 8.63 20.62
N VAL A 110 4.73 8.39 20.84
CA VAL A 110 3.97 7.35 20.14
C VAL A 110 3.67 7.79 18.71
N THR A 111 3.30 9.05 18.51
CA THR A 111 3.11 9.60 17.17
C THR A 111 4.40 9.57 16.33
N LEU A 112 5.56 9.84 16.94
CA LEU A 112 6.86 9.69 16.27
C LEU A 112 7.16 8.23 15.91
N GLY A 113 6.89 7.30 16.84
CA GLY A 113 7.00 5.86 16.58
C GLY A 113 6.08 5.41 15.44
N PHE A 114 4.88 5.98 15.36
CA PHE A 114 3.92 5.69 14.30
C PHE A 114 4.39 6.18 12.93
N VAL A 115 4.94 7.40 12.85
CA VAL A 115 5.56 7.93 11.62
C VAL A 115 6.69 7.02 11.15
N ALA A 116 7.60 6.65 12.06
CA ALA A 116 8.70 5.73 11.75
C ALA A 116 8.19 4.36 11.27
N TYR A 117 7.13 3.84 11.90
CA TYR A 117 6.50 2.59 11.52
C TYR A 117 5.86 2.65 10.12
N ILE A 118 5.14 3.72 9.79
CA ILE A 118 4.58 3.90 8.43
C ILE A 118 5.69 3.95 7.38
N LEU A 119 6.76 4.73 7.61
CA LEU A 119 7.88 4.82 6.68
C LEU A 119 8.56 3.46 6.48
N PHE A 120 8.76 2.72 7.57
CA PHE A 120 9.26 1.35 7.52
C PHE A 120 8.36 0.44 6.69
N MET A 121 7.04 0.50 6.89
CA MET A 121 6.08 -0.28 6.11
C MET A 121 6.14 0.06 4.62
N TYR A 122 6.26 1.35 4.26
CA TYR A 122 6.45 1.74 2.86
C TYR A 122 7.73 1.14 2.26
N ILE A 123 8.84 1.17 3.00
CA ILE A 123 10.10 0.55 2.54
C ILE A 123 9.91 -0.95 2.31
N CYS A 124 9.28 -1.66 3.25
CA CYS A 124 8.98 -3.10 3.10
C CYS A 124 8.13 -3.38 1.87
N VAL A 125 7.07 -2.60 1.65
CA VAL A 125 6.18 -2.75 0.49
C VAL A 125 6.97 -2.55 -0.81
N VAL A 126 7.81 -1.51 -0.90
CA VAL A 126 8.67 -1.27 -2.07
C VAL A 126 9.61 -2.45 -2.33
N LEU A 127 10.20 -3.05 -1.29
CA LEU A 127 11.07 -4.22 -1.42
C LEU A 127 10.31 -5.46 -1.90
N ILE A 128 9.11 -5.70 -1.37
CA ILE A 128 8.23 -6.80 -1.78
C ILE A 128 7.87 -6.66 -3.26
N TYR A 129 7.43 -5.47 -3.70
CA TYR A 129 7.08 -5.24 -5.11
C TYR A 129 8.29 -5.33 -6.05
N ARG A 130 9.48 -4.93 -5.61
CA ARG A 130 10.71 -5.14 -6.39
C ARG A 130 11.04 -6.62 -6.56
N THR A 131 10.83 -7.42 -5.52
CA THR A 131 11.09 -8.86 -5.55
C THR A 131 10.04 -9.58 -6.40
N LYS A 132 8.76 -9.25 -6.22
CA LYS A 132 7.64 -9.79 -7.01
C LYS A 132 7.87 -9.58 -8.51
N ARG A 133 8.26 -8.37 -8.92
CA ARG A 133 8.57 -8.07 -10.33
C ARG A 133 9.69 -8.92 -10.90
N LYS A 134 10.80 -9.07 -10.16
CA LYS A 134 11.90 -9.95 -10.61
C LYS A 134 11.46 -11.40 -10.79
N ILE A 135 10.50 -11.87 -10.00
CA ILE A 135 9.93 -13.22 -10.13
C ILE A 135 9.02 -13.28 -11.36
N ASP A 136 8.14 -12.30 -11.53
CA ASP A 136 7.21 -12.22 -12.67
C ASP A 136 7.98 -12.11 -14.00
N ASP A 137 9.05 -11.32 -14.06
CA ASP A 137 9.93 -11.20 -15.22
C ASP A 137 10.63 -12.53 -15.57
N LYS A 138 11.09 -13.27 -14.56
CA LYS A 138 11.69 -14.60 -14.77
C LYS A 138 10.67 -15.58 -15.33
N LYS A 139 9.48 -15.62 -14.72
CA LYS A 139 8.38 -16.50 -15.15
C LYS A 139 7.95 -16.20 -16.58
N LEU A 140 7.80 -14.92 -16.94
CA LEU A 140 7.46 -14.51 -18.30
C LEU A 140 8.52 -14.94 -19.32
N ASN A 141 9.80 -14.85 -18.96
CA ASN A 141 10.89 -15.31 -19.82
C ASN A 141 10.92 -16.84 -19.98
N GLU A 142 10.55 -17.59 -18.95
CA GLU A 142 10.39 -19.06 -19.03
C GLU A 142 9.21 -19.44 -19.92
N ASP A 143 8.05 -18.81 -19.73
CA ASP A 143 6.85 -19.04 -20.55
C ASP A 143 7.17 -18.76 -22.03
N LEU A 144 7.86 -17.65 -22.35
CA LEU A 144 8.28 -17.31 -23.71
C LEU A 144 9.20 -18.37 -24.34
N LYS A 145 10.11 -18.96 -23.56
CA LYS A 145 10.99 -20.04 -24.05
C LYS A 145 10.20 -21.30 -24.38
N ILE A 146 9.21 -21.65 -23.55
CA ILE A 146 8.32 -22.79 -23.79
C ILE A 146 7.51 -22.57 -25.07
N PHE A 147 6.89 -21.40 -25.24
CA PHE A 147 6.15 -21.05 -26.45
C PHE A 147 7.01 -21.14 -27.73
N GLN A 148 8.27 -20.66 -27.69
CA GLN A 148 9.18 -20.76 -28.83
C GLN A 148 9.62 -22.18 -29.15
N ALA A 149 9.73 -23.05 -28.13
CA ALA A 149 10.07 -24.46 -28.31
C ALA A 149 8.90 -25.25 -28.93
N ASP A 150 7.66 -24.97 -28.50
CA ASP A 150 6.46 -25.62 -29.02
C ASP A 150 6.15 -25.22 -30.47
N HIS A 151 6.41 -23.98 -30.88
CA HIS A 151 6.22 -23.52 -32.27
C HIS A 151 7.34 -23.90 -33.24
N LYS A 152 8.43 -24.51 -32.76
CA LYS A 152 9.52 -25.04 -33.61
C LYS A 152 9.35 -26.53 -33.95
N LYS A 153 8.37 -27.21 -33.37
CA LYS A 153 7.91 -28.55 -33.78
C LYS A 153 6.78 -28.45 -34.78
#